data_AF-A0A7S3NIK2-F1
#
_entry.id   AF-A0A7S3NIK2-F1
#
_cell.length_a   1.000
_cell.length_b   1.000
_cell.length_c   1.000
_cell.angle_alpha   90.00
_cell.angle_beta   90.00
_cell.angle_gamma   90.00
#
_symmetry.space_group_name_H-M   'P 1'
#
loop_
_entity.id
_entity.type
_entity.pdbx_description
1 polymer ?
#
loop_
_entity_poly.entity_id
_entity_poly.type
_entity_poly.pdbx_seq_one_letter_code
_entity_poly.pdbx_strand_id
1 'polypeptide(L)'
;LREGTGGEFGNIIVTNVPNVGVLQNDCSTETRTHTLPSSGEPDYLWFSSNNIIYGANGITLFENQGACVIDGLSDAINSDPGLVLMPGTADFDSKYFDPRPLSTSIAYDNVDSSPPDGFFTTVDYKGAFSTELWVGTWSWLEEQQRIPGDFDGTFVKDDITSDVTWSATSISRHRYLRALQGNLIENPILIDQIFVSSGAALTISAGTTVRSYADNGAGLAPALIVLPGATISAVGTASDPITFTTTLDIVHHPDRGLWGGLIVMGNAPVYQGTQEVEGITGQTYGGNDATESSGSLEYVRVWYGGSVIGENNEINGITLAGVGSGTTVRYCEVAFNLDDGFEMFGGTVNLKYISVLFVGDD
;
A
#
# COMPACT_ATOMS: atom_id res chain seq x y z
N LEU A 1 -17.43 23.03 13.85
CA LEU A 1 -17.99 24.12 13.02
C LEU A 1 -18.18 25.35 13.91
N ARG A 2 -17.96 26.57 13.42
CA ARG A 2 -17.96 27.83 14.23
C ARG A 2 -19.26 28.64 14.01
N GLU A 3 -19.43 29.73 14.76
CA GLU A 3 -20.57 30.67 14.70
C GLU A 3 -21.05 30.96 13.27
N GLY A 4 -22.34 30.76 13.00
CA GLY A 4 -22.96 31.08 11.71
C GLY A 4 -22.55 30.18 10.54
N THR A 5 -22.02 28.99 10.82
CA THR A 5 -21.70 28.00 9.77
C THR A 5 -22.98 27.39 9.21
N GLY A 6 -23.49 27.97 8.12
CA GLY A 6 -24.43 27.31 7.22
C GLY A 6 -23.70 26.52 6.12
N GLY A 7 -24.35 25.52 5.54
CA GLY A 7 -23.81 24.80 4.40
C GLY A 7 -24.31 23.36 4.27
N GLU A 8 -23.92 22.75 3.17
CA GLU A 8 -24.24 21.37 2.81
C GLU A 8 -22.97 20.51 2.83
N PHE A 9 -22.96 19.49 3.68
CA PHE A 9 -21.81 18.61 3.89
C PHE A 9 -22.23 17.16 3.57
N GLY A 10 -21.99 16.73 2.34
CA GLY A 10 -22.24 15.36 1.86
C GLY A 10 -21.00 14.75 1.23
N ASN A 11 -20.95 13.42 1.18
CA ASN A 11 -19.83 12.64 0.65
C ASN A 11 -18.46 12.93 1.28
N ILE A 12 -18.41 13.10 2.61
CA ILE A 12 -17.18 13.39 3.35
C ILE A 12 -16.69 12.13 4.08
N ILE A 13 -15.36 11.98 4.13
CA ILE A 13 -14.67 11.08 5.05
C ILE A 13 -13.84 11.94 6.00
N VAL A 14 -14.11 11.80 7.30
CA VAL A 14 -13.27 12.32 8.37
C VAL A 14 -12.67 11.12 9.08
N THR A 15 -11.35 10.97 9.02
CA THR A 15 -10.61 9.89 9.67
C THR A 15 -9.53 10.47 10.59
N ASN A 16 -8.83 9.61 11.34
CA ASN A 16 -7.70 9.99 12.22
C ASN A 16 -8.11 10.96 13.35
N VAL A 17 -9.38 10.93 13.73
CA VAL A 17 -9.93 11.83 14.73
C VAL A 17 -9.67 11.30 16.13
N PRO A 18 -9.02 12.06 17.03
CA PRO A 18 -8.65 11.55 18.35
C PRO A 18 -9.81 11.50 19.35
N ASN A 19 -10.74 12.45 19.30
CA ASN A 19 -11.79 12.59 20.33
C ASN A 19 -13.18 12.88 19.75
N VAL A 20 -13.30 13.94 18.94
CA VAL A 20 -14.58 14.46 18.46
C VAL A 20 -14.54 14.69 16.96
N GLY A 21 -15.43 14.05 16.21
CA GLY A 21 -15.55 14.22 14.75
C GLY A 21 -15.95 15.65 14.39
N VAL A 22 -17.15 16.04 14.83
CA VAL A 22 -17.70 17.37 14.61
C VAL A 22 -18.08 18.01 15.94
N LEU A 23 -17.28 18.98 16.36
CA LEU A 23 -17.58 19.83 17.52
C LEU A 23 -18.45 21.02 17.10
N GLN A 24 -19.53 21.26 17.83
CA GLN A 24 -20.40 22.42 17.73
C GLN A 24 -20.42 23.12 19.09
N ASN A 25 -19.80 24.29 19.19
CA ASN A 25 -19.61 24.99 20.47
C ASN A 25 -20.16 26.41 20.52
N ASP A 26 -20.63 26.94 19.39
CA ASP A 26 -21.33 28.22 19.34
C ASP A 26 -22.37 28.20 18.21
N CYS A 27 -23.64 28.23 18.61
CA CYS A 27 -24.80 28.07 17.72
C CYS A 27 -25.81 29.17 17.96
N SER A 28 -26.51 29.57 16.91
CA SER A 28 -27.49 30.64 16.92
C SER A 28 -28.86 30.15 16.43
N THR A 29 -29.42 30.77 15.39
CA THR A 29 -30.74 30.46 14.85
C THR A 29 -30.73 29.40 13.75
N GLU A 30 -29.56 28.92 13.36
CA GLU A 30 -29.42 28.00 12.24
C GLU A 30 -30.11 26.64 12.51
N THR A 31 -30.79 26.12 11.49
CA THR A 31 -31.35 24.76 11.56
C THR A 31 -30.26 23.73 11.28
N ARG A 32 -30.15 22.71 12.14
CA ARG A 32 -29.12 21.67 12.03
C ARG A 32 -29.79 20.32 11.78
N THR A 33 -29.47 19.67 10.66
CA THR A 33 -30.27 18.53 10.18
C THR A 33 -29.45 17.52 9.38
N HIS A 34 -29.86 16.25 9.45
CA HIS A 34 -29.39 15.18 8.54
C HIS A 34 -30.24 15.04 7.29
N THR A 35 -31.44 15.65 7.27
CA THR A 35 -32.31 15.69 6.10
C THR A 35 -32.02 16.96 5.32
N LEU A 36 -31.63 16.82 4.05
CA LEU A 36 -31.33 17.94 3.17
C LEU A 36 -32.58 18.84 3.01
N PRO A 37 -32.53 20.12 3.40
CA PRO A 37 -33.66 21.03 3.25
C PRO A 37 -34.03 21.28 1.80
N SER A 38 -35.30 21.61 1.54
CA SER A 38 -35.73 22.10 0.23
C SER A 38 -35.12 23.48 -0.06
N SER A 39 -34.85 23.79 -1.33
CA SER A 39 -34.30 25.08 -1.76
C SER A 39 -35.07 26.28 -1.16
N GLY A 40 -34.39 27.19 -0.48
CA GLY A 40 -34.97 28.45 0.02
C GLY A 40 -34.77 28.76 1.51
N GLU A 41 -34.16 27.85 2.28
CA GLU A 41 -33.81 28.11 3.68
C GLU A 41 -32.47 28.88 3.76
N PRO A 42 -32.44 30.14 4.25
CA PRO A 42 -31.22 30.94 4.20
C PRO A 42 -30.22 30.65 5.34
N ASP A 43 -30.59 29.85 6.36
CA ASP A 43 -29.78 29.61 7.57
C ASP A 43 -29.90 28.15 8.07
N TYR A 44 -29.19 27.23 7.42
CA TYR A 44 -29.11 25.82 7.85
C TYR A 44 -27.72 25.21 7.67
N LEU A 45 -27.47 24.21 8.49
CA LEU A 45 -26.35 23.28 8.39
C LEU A 45 -26.91 21.88 8.14
N TRP A 46 -26.74 21.40 6.91
CA TRP A 46 -27.01 20.01 6.57
C TRP A 46 -25.70 19.22 6.61
N PHE A 47 -25.72 18.12 7.36
CA PHE A 47 -24.62 17.16 7.35
C PHE A 47 -25.21 15.78 7.11
N SER A 48 -24.85 15.16 5.99
CA SER A 48 -25.36 13.85 5.63
C SER A 48 -25.00 12.79 6.68
N SER A 49 -25.98 11.98 7.07
CA SER A 49 -25.71 10.77 7.88
C SER A 49 -24.94 9.70 7.09
N ASN A 50 -24.84 9.85 5.76
CA ASN A 50 -24.03 8.97 4.92
C ASN A 50 -22.53 9.31 4.98
N ASN A 51 -22.13 10.46 5.53
CA ASN A 51 -20.72 10.78 5.73
C ASN A 51 -20.07 9.75 6.65
N ILE A 52 -18.77 9.52 6.45
CA ILE A 52 -17.98 8.63 7.31
C ILE A 52 -17.21 9.48 8.32
N ILE A 53 -17.36 9.18 9.59
CA ILE A 53 -16.54 9.72 10.68
C ILE A 53 -15.95 8.55 11.44
N TYR A 54 -14.63 8.40 11.33
CA TYR A 54 -13.89 7.30 11.92
C TYR A 54 -12.65 7.82 12.67
N GLY A 55 -12.22 7.11 13.71
CA GLY A 55 -11.12 7.56 14.54
C GLY A 55 -10.89 6.65 15.75
N ALA A 56 -10.41 7.24 16.84
CA ALA A 56 -10.08 6.49 18.05
C ALA A 56 -11.26 5.68 18.60
N ASN A 57 -10.97 4.58 19.29
CA ASN A 57 -11.99 3.75 19.92
C ASN A 57 -12.84 4.58 20.91
N GLY A 58 -14.17 4.57 20.73
CA GLY A 58 -15.09 5.36 21.53
C GLY A 58 -15.20 6.83 21.10
N ILE A 59 -14.79 7.18 19.88
CA ILE A 59 -14.96 8.52 19.30
C ILE A 59 -16.38 9.07 19.49
N THR A 60 -16.46 10.33 19.89
CA THR A 60 -17.70 11.10 19.86
C THR A 60 -17.90 11.65 18.44
N LEU A 61 -18.87 11.13 17.69
CA LEU A 61 -19.10 11.59 16.31
C LEU A 61 -19.46 13.08 16.26
N PHE A 62 -20.37 13.48 17.15
CA PHE A 62 -20.83 14.85 17.30
C PHE A 62 -20.84 15.24 18.77
N GLU A 63 -20.23 16.38 19.08
CA GLU A 63 -20.31 16.98 20.41
C GLU A 63 -20.97 18.36 20.31
N ASN A 64 -22.03 18.56 21.10
CA ASN A 64 -22.76 19.81 21.19
C ASN A 64 -22.46 20.46 22.54
N GLN A 65 -21.92 21.68 22.53
CA GLN A 65 -21.57 22.46 23.72
C GLN A 65 -22.25 23.83 23.70
N GLY A 66 -22.38 24.46 24.88
CA GLY A 66 -22.88 25.83 24.99
C GLY A 66 -24.32 25.99 24.49
N ALA A 67 -24.56 26.97 23.60
CA ALA A 67 -25.87 27.24 23.02
C ALA A 67 -26.37 26.13 22.05
N CYS A 68 -25.51 25.17 21.69
CA CYS A 68 -25.78 24.15 20.68
C CYS A 68 -26.58 22.93 21.16
N VAL A 69 -26.94 22.83 22.44
CA VAL A 69 -27.38 21.58 23.09
C VAL A 69 -28.79 21.09 22.69
N ILE A 70 -29.65 21.93 22.09
CA ILE A 70 -31.10 21.67 22.05
C ILE A 70 -31.63 20.99 20.77
N ASP A 71 -30.96 21.06 19.61
CA ASP A 71 -31.36 20.36 18.37
C ASP A 71 -30.16 20.29 17.42
N GLY A 72 -29.66 19.10 17.05
CA GLY A 72 -28.42 19.05 16.26
C GLY A 72 -28.03 17.71 15.66
N LEU A 73 -26.95 17.76 14.89
CA LEU A 73 -26.32 16.62 14.25
C LEU A 73 -25.87 15.59 15.29
N SER A 74 -26.10 14.31 15.00
CA SER A 74 -25.82 13.19 15.90
C SER A 74 -25.38 11.91 15.17
N ASP A 75 -25.55 11.83 13.85
CA ASP A 75 -25.37 10.60 13.09
C ASP A 75 -24.40 10.74 11.92
N ALA A 76 -23.60 9.69 11.74
CA ALA A 76 -22.65 9.49 10.66
C ALA A 76 -22.27 8.00 10.64
N ILE A 77 -21.80 7.50 9.50
CA ILE A 77 -21.24 6.15 9.42
C ILE A 77 -19.95 6.10 10.26
N ASN A 78 -19.98 5.33 11.35
CA ASN A 78 -18.81 5.07 12.19
C ASN A 78 -18.28 3.66 11.92
N SER A 79 -17.56 3.53 10.83
CA SER A 79 -16.89 2.30 10.41
C SER A 79 -15.60 2.67 9.68
N ASP A 80 -14.64 1.75 9.68
CA ASP A 80 -13.36 1.96 8.99
C ASP A 80 -13.65 2.24 7.50
N PRO A 81 -13.22 3.41 6.98
CA PRO A 81 -13.43 3.75 5.58
C PRO A 81 -12.71 2.79 4.62
N GLY A 82 -11.79 1.94 5.06
CA GLY A 82 -11.06 1.03 4.18
C GLY A 82 -10.14 1.76 3.20
N LEU A 83 -9.42 2.76 3.72
CA LEU A 83 -8.40 3.48 2.95
C LEU A 83 -7.13 2.64 2.81
N VAL A 84 -6.36 2.87 1.74
CA VAL A 84 -5.20 2.04 1.35
C VAL A 84 -4.17 1.96 2.46
N LEU A 85 -3.70 3.13 2.92
CA LEU A 85 -2.72 3.22 3.99
C LEU A 85 -2.95 4.52 4.76
N MET A 86 -3.70 4.45 5.84
CA MET A 86 -3.88 5.60 6.73
C MET A 86 -3.41 5.24 8.14
N PRO A 87 -2.50 6.02 8.75
CA PRO A 87 -2.08 5.77 10.13
C PRO A 87 -3.26 5.95 11.09
N GLY A 88 -3.12 5.58 12.37
CA GLY A 88 -4.14 5.92 13.38
C GLY A 88 -4.18 7.42 13.72
N THR A 89 -3.06 8.11 13.51
CA THR A 89 -2.86 9.55 13.69
C THR A 89 -2.12 10.11 12.48
N ALA A 90 -2.65 11.16 11.86
CA ALA A 90 -2.02 11.83 10.73
C ALA A 90 -1.55 13.22 11.19
N ASP A 91 -0.24 13.39 11.34
CA ASP A 91 0.39 14.60 11.85
C ASP A 91 1.69 14.93 11.09
N PHE A 92 2.44 15.91 11.60
CA PHE A 92 3.70 16.33 10.98
C PHE A 92 4.75 15.21 10.93
N ASP A 93 4.68 14.19 11.78
CA ASP A 93 5.69 13.13 11.85
C ASP A 93 5.29 11.88 11.05
N SER A 94 4.05 11.83 10.54
CA SER A 94 3.58 10.76 9.64
C SER A 94 4.47 10.64 8.41
N LYS A 95 5.12 9.48 8.28
CA LYS A 95 6.16 9.23 7.27
C LYS A 95 5.58 9.04 5.88
N TYR A 96 4.55 8.21 5.77
CA TYR A 96 3.96 7.85 4.50
C TYR A 96 2.50 7.45 4.68
N PHE A 97 1.63 7.84 3.75
CA PHE A 97 0.24 7.42 3.74
C PHE A 97 -0.35 7.49 2.33
N ASP A 98 -1.47 6.81 2.13
CA ASP A 98 -2.30 6.87 0.93
C ASP A 98 -3.78 6.94 1.32
N PRO A 99 -4.43 8.10 1.12
CA PRO A 99 -5.80 8.33 1.51
C PRO A 99 -6.82 7.80 0.49
N ARG A 100 -6.39 7.11 -0.57
CA ARG A 100 -7.31 6.50 -1.54
C ARG A 100 -8.10 5.35 -0.90
N PRO A 101 -9.39 5.17 -1.25
CA PRO A 101 -10.17 4.01 -0.82
C PRO A 101 -9.76 2.72 -1.57
N LEU A 102 -9.66 1.60 -0.83
CA LEU A 102 -9.56 0.26 -1.42
C LEU A 102 -10.82 -0.08 -2.21
N SER A 103 -10.77 -0.99 -3.18
CA SER A 103 -11.96 -1.39 -3.96
C SER A 103 -13.09 -2.03 -3.13
N THR A 104 -12.80 -2.48 -1.92
CA THR A 104 -13.75 -3.03 -0.94
C THR A 104 -14.23 -2.00 0.09
N SER A 105 -13.83 -0.74 -0.07
CA SER A 105 -14.14 0.37 0.83
C SER A 105 -15.63 0.71 0.86
N ILE A 106 -16.14 1.02 2.05
CA ILE A 106 -17.49 1.59 2.25
C ILE A 106 -17.61 3.04 1.74
N ALA A 107 -16.51 3.65 1.28
CA ALA A 107 -16.55 4.96 0.62
C ALA A 107 -17.48 4.94 -0.60
N TYR A 108 -17.62 3.79 -1.27
CA TYR A 108 -18.45 3.62 -2.47
C TYR A 108 -19.94 3.34 -2.18
N ASP A 109 -20.32 3.10 -0.91
CA ASP A 109 -21.71 2.78 -0.54
C ASP A 109 -22.53 4.05 -0.27
N ASN A 110 -23.84 4.08 -0.54
CA ASN A 110 -24.74 5.17 -0.11
C ASN A 110 -24.21 6.61 -0.36
N VAL A 111 -23.67 6.87 -1.55
CA VAL A 111 -23.12 8.17 -1.93
C VAL A 111 -24.25 9.15 -2.23
N ASP A 112 -24.19 10.34 -1.62
CA ASP A 112 -25.16 11.42 -1.81
C ASP A 112 -25.09 11.99 -3.23
N SER A 113 -26.23 12.42 -3.77
CA SER A 113 -26.30 13.06 -5.09
C SER A 113 -25.63 14.44 -5.07
N SER A 114 -24.81 14.74 -6.09
CA SER A 114 -24.25 16.07 -6.29
C SER A 114 -25.31 17.09 -6.76
N PRO A 115 -25.19 18.38 -6.37
CA PRO A 115 -26.08 19.42 -6.84
C PRO A 115 -25.87 19.71 -8.35
N PRO A 116 -26.92 20.07 -9.11
CA PRO A 116 -26.84 20.36 -10.53
C PRO A 116 -26.40 21.81 -10.79
N ASP A 117 -25.23 22.21 -10.28
CA ASP A 117 -24.74 23.59 -10.33
C ASP A 117 -23.62 23.85 -11.37
N GLY A 118 -23.12 22.77 -12.00
CA GLY A 118 -22.03 22.84 -12.97
C GLY A 118 -20.63 23.03 -12.37
N PHE A 119 -20.53 23.13 -11.04
CA PHE A 119 -19.27 23.12 -10.31
C PHE A 119 -18.95 21.70 -9.82
N PHE A 120 -19.90 21.02 -9.18
CA PHE A 120 -19.70 19.65 -8.71
C PHE A 120 -19.84 18.63 -9.85
N THR A 121 -18.95 17.64 -9.84
CA THR A 121 -19.06 16.46 -10.70
C THR A 121 -19.71 15.33 -9.91
N THR A 122 -20.66 14.62 -10.52
CA THR A 122 -21.25 13.41 -9.93
C THR A 122 -20.20 12.31 -9.86
N VAL A 123 -20.01 11.76 -8.67
CA VAL A 123 -19.10 10.65 -8.37
C VAL A 123 -19.83 9.54 -7.61
N ASP A 124 -19.23 8.36 -7.56
CA ASP A 124 -19.74 7.16 -6.89
C ASP A 124 -18.93 6.81 -5.63
N TYR A 125 -18.23 7.78 -5.04
CA TYR A 125 -17.45 7.62 -3.81
C TYR A 125 -17.59 8.82 -2.86
N LYS A 126 -17.30 8.59 -1.58
CA LYS A 126 -17.12 9.62 -0.55
C LYS A 126 -15.65 9.96 -0.34
N GLY A 127 -15.38 11.17 0.12
CA GLY A 127 -14.04 11.67 0.36
C GLY A 127 -13.44 12.35 -0.86
N ALA A 128 -12.19 12.79 -0.70
CA ALA A 128 -11.49 13.59 -1.71
C ALA A 128 -10.79 12.76 -2.79
N PHE A 129 -10.74 11.43 -2.64
CA PHE A 129 -9.89 10.55 -3.46
C PHE A 129 -10.68 9.34 -3.95
N SER A 130 -10.47 8.99 -5.21
CA SER A 130 -10.91 7.74 -5.84
C SER A 130 -9.69 6.81 -5.99
N THR A 131 -9.54 6.13 -7.12
CA THR A 131 -8.26 5.53 -7.52
C THR A 131 -7.20 6.58 -7.86
N GLU A 132 -7.60 7.82 -8.17
CA GLU A 132 -6.69 8.92 -8.51
C GLU A 132 -6.22 9.69 -7.27
N LEU A 133 -4.90 9.88 -7.14
CA LEU A 133 -4.29 10.69 -6.10
C LEU A 133 -3.90 12.08 -6.62
N TRP A 134 -4.92 12.93 -6.85
CA TRP A 134 -4.77 14.24 -7.50
C TRP A 134 -3.83 15.25 -6.81
N VAL A 135 -3.42 14.97 -5.57
CA VAL A 135 -2.45 15.79 -4.81
C VAL A 135 -0.98 15.43 -5.13
N GLY A 136 -0.73 14.30 -5.79
CA GLY A 136 0.59 13.70 -6.04
C GLY A 136 1.48 14.41 -7.07
N THR A 137 1.20 15.65 -7.43
CA THR A 137 2.02 16.41 -8.41
C THR A 137 2.33 17.84 -8.00
N TRP A 138 1.70 18.34 -6.94
CA TRP A 138 1.78 19.75 -6.57
C TRP A 138 1.70 20.00 -5.06
N SER A 139 1.27 19.00 -4.29
CA SER A 139 1.05 19.19 -2.86
C SER A 139 2.36 19.11 -2.07
N TRP A 140 2.35 19.70 -0.88
CA TRP A 140 3.43 19.55 0.08
C TRP A 140 3.72 18.07 0.41
N LEU A 141 2.70 17.21 0.41
CA LEU A 141 2.87 15.78 0.69
C LEU A 141 3.76 15.10 -0.37
N GLU A 142 3.56 15.45 -1.63
CA GLU A 142 4.40 14.99 -2.74
C GLU A 142 5.83 15.51 -2.57
N GLU A 143 6.00 16.81 -2.34
CA GLU A 143 7.32 17.41 -2.15
C GLU A 143 8.12 16.79 -0.99
N GLN A 144 7.42 16.26 0.02
CA GLN A 144 8.02 15.59 1.17
C GLN A 144 8.10 14.05 1.03
N GLN A 145 7.79 13.48 -0.13
CA GLN A 145 7.78 12.04 -0.40
C GLN A 145 6.84 11.24 0.53
N ARG A 146 5.73 11.83 0.96
CA ARG A 146 4.82 11.23 1.96
C ARG A 146 3.63 10.48 1.37
N ILE A 147 3.53 10.46 0.05
CA ILE A 147 2.46 9.82 -0.71
C ILE A 147 3.06 9.09 -1.91
N PRO A 148 2.35 8.09 -2.48
CA PRO A 148 2.78 7.45 -3.72
C PRO A 148 2.57 8.35 -4.93
N GLY A 149 3.39 8.14 -5.96
CA GLY A 149 3.10 8.59 -7.30
C GLY A 149 1.82 7.95 -7.84
N ASP A 150 1.24 8.58 -8.86
CA ASP A 150 -0.03 8.16 -9.44
C ASP A 150 0.17 6.98 -10.41
N PHE A 151 0.07 5.77 -9.88
CA PHE A 151 0.20 4.53 -10.63
C PHE A 151 -1.10 3.72 -10.65
N ASP A 152 -1.46 3.23 -11.84
CA ASP A 152 -2.51 2.21 -12.00
C ASP A 152 -1.98 0.83 -11.58
N GLY A 153 -2.68 0.16 -10.67
CA GLY A 153 -2.36 -1.21 -10.30
C GLY A 153 -3.28 -1.82 -9.26
N THR A 154 -2.95 -3.04 -8.86
CA THR A 154 -3.69 -3.80 -7.84
C THR A 154 -2.90 -3.81 -6.54
N PHE A 155 -3.49 -3.28 -5.47
CA PHE A 155 -2.89 -3.37 -4.14
C PHE A 155 -2.83 -4.82 -3.66
N VAL A 156 -1.65 -5.26 -3.26
CA VAL A 156 -1.38 -6.55 -2.65
C VAL A 156 -1.09 -6.29 -1.18
N LYS A 157 -2.02 -6.71 -0.33
CA LYS A 157 -1.97 -6.55 1.13
C LYS A 157 -1.89 -7.88 1.86
N ASP A 158 -2.55 -8.91 1.31
CA ASP A 158 -2.64 -10.21 1.94
C ASP A 158 -1.56 -11.18 1.42
N ASP A 159 -1.19 -12.13 2.28
CA ASP A 159 -0.26 -13.20 1.94
C ASP A 159 -0.76 -14.08 0.80
N ILE A 160 0.18 -14.54 -0.02
CA ILE A 160 -0.07 -15.48 -1.12
C ILE A 160 -0.10 -16.88 -0.53
N THR A 161 -1.31 -17.40 -0.30
CA THR A 161 -1.56 -18.73 0.29
C THR A 161 -1.93 -19.80 -0.75
N SER A 162 -2.05 -19.42 -2.02
CA SER A 162 -2.30 -20.33 -3.15
C SER A 162 -1.67 -19.79 -4.42
N ASP A 163 -1.49 -20.65 -5.42
CA ASP A 163 -0.81 -20.29 -6.67
C ASP A 163 -1.39 -19.04 -7.31
N VAL A 164 -0.56 -18.04 -7.61
CA VAL A 164 -0.97 -16.76 -8.20
C VAL A 164 -0.03 -16.36 -9.32
N THR A 165 -0.59 -15.70 -10.34
CA THR A 165 0.16 -15.10 -11.43
C THR A 165 0.07 -13.59 -11.35
N TRP A 166 1.21 -12.92 -11.44
CA TRP A 166 1.31 -11.48 -11.62
C TRP A 166 1.67 -11.18 -13.08
N SER A 167 1.08 -10.13 -13.63
CA SER A 167 1.33 -9.73 -15.02
C SER A 167 1.29 -8.22 -15.20
N ALA A 168 1.94 -7.73 -16.26
CA ALA A 168 1.72 -6.37 -16.75
C ALA A 168 0.31 -6.23 -17.32
N THR A 169 -0.34 -5.08 -17.13
CA THR A 169 -1.61 -4.78 -17.79
C THR A 169 -1.44 -4.81 -19.31
N SER A 170 -2.26 -5.62 -20.00
CA SER A 170 -2.43 -5.45 -21.44
C SER A 170 -3.24 -4.17 -21.68
N ILE A 171 -2.57 -3.07 -22.03
CA ILE A 171 -3.26 -1.85 -22.49
C ILE A 171 -3.95 -2.19 -23.81
N SER A 172 -5.19 -2.66 -23.72
CA SER A 172 -6.12 -2.87 -24.83
C SER A 172 -7.55 -2.97 -24.32
N ARG A 173 -8.06 -1.87 -23.76
CA ARG A 173 -9.45 -1.42 -23.92
C ARG A 173 -10.55 -2.51 -23.87
N HIS A 174 -10.49 -3.43 -22.91
CA HIS A 174 -11.62 -4.28 -22.52
C HIS A 174 -11.64 -4.41 -20.99
N ARG A 175 -11.77 -3.25 -20.34
CA ARG A 175 -12.38 -3.15 -19.01
C ARG A 175 -13.72 -3.90 -19.07
N TYR A 176 -13.86 -4.92 -18.25
CA TYR A 176 -15.08 -5.56 -17.70
C TYR A 176 -15.20 -7.09 -17.74
N LEU A 177 -14.32 -7.86 -18.40
CA LEU A 177 -14.55 -9.32 -18.53
C LEU A 177 -13.34 -10.24 -18.25
N ARG A 178 -12.33 -9.78 -17.50
CA ARG A 178 -11.28 -10.67 -16.96
C ARG A 178 -11.24 -10.78 -15.44
N ALA A 179 -12.36 -10.51 -14.77
CA ALA A 179 -12.59 -10.95 -13.39
C ALA A 179 -12.92 -12.46 -13.27
N LEU A 180 -12.58 -13.31 -14.26
CA LEU A 180 -13.02 -14.71 -14.32
C LEU A 180 -11.97 -15.71 -14.86
N GLN A 181 -10.68 -15.41 -14.75
CA GLN A 181 -9.65 -16.46 -14.70
C GLN A 181 -8.87 -16.27 -13.39
N GLY A 182 -9.04 -17.23 -12.49
CA GLY A 182 -8.57 -17.18 -11.11
C GLY A 182 -7.09 -16.84 -10.97
N ASN A 183 -6.77 -16.23 -9.83
CA ASN A 183 -5.43 -15.99 -9.33
C ASN A 183 -4.52 -15.15 -10.24
N LEU A 184 -5.07 -14.16 -10.98
CA LEU A 184 -4.28 -13.17 -11.73
C LEU A 184 -4.32 -11.80 -11.04
N ILE A 185 -3.15 -11.18 -10.84
CA ILE A 185 -3.00 -9.80 -10.36
C ILE A 185 -2.27 -8.98 -11.44
N GLU A 186 -2.85 -7.86 -11.85
CA GLU A 186 -2.26 -6.96 -12.84
C GLU A 186 -1.59 -5.77 -12.13
N ASN A 187 -0.37 -5.43 -12.57
CA ASN A 187 0.49 -4.37 -11.99
C ASN A 187 0.46 -4.37 -10.45
N PRO A 188 1.04 -5.41 -9.81
CA PRO A 188 0.98 -5.56 -8.36
C PRO A 188 1.69 -4.40 -7.65
N ILE A 189 1.04 -3.88 -6.61
CA ILE A 189 1.56 -2.84 -5.72
C ILE A 189 1.58 -3.39 -4.29
N LEU A 190 2.77 -3.64 -3.75
CA LEU A 190 2.95 -4.12 -2.38
C LEU A 190 2.76 -2.95 -1.41
N ILE A 191 1.88 -3.13 -0.43
CA ILE A 191 1.64 -2.12 0.61
C ILE A 191 2.06 -2.57 2.02
N ASP A 192 2.39 -3.85 2.17
CA ASP A 192 2.88 -4.48 3.39
C ASP A 192 4.02 -5.47 3.04
N GLN A 193 4.60 -6.14 4.03
CA GLN A 193 5.40 -7.35 3.80
C GLN A 193 4.47 -8.47 3.32
N ILE A 194 4.66 -8.94 2.08
CA ILE A 194 3.83 -9.96 1.45
C ILE A 194 4.56 -11.29 1.45
N PHE A 195 3.98 -12.29 2.11
CA PHE A 195 4.56 -13.62 2.22
C PHE A 195 3.96 -14.58 1.19
N VAL A 196 4.81 -15.20 0.36
CA VAL A 196 4.44 -16.39 -0.41
C VAL A 196 4.58 -17.59 0.51
N SER A 197 3.45 -18.11 0.94
CA SER A 197 3.35 -19.17 1.93
C SER A 197 3.78 -20.53 1.39
N SER A 198 4.26 -21.40 2.28
CA SER A 198 4.65 -22.77 1.93
C SER A 198 3.53 -23.50 1.17
N GLY A 199 3.87 -24.13 0.05
CA GLY A 199 2.92 -24.82 -0.83
C GLY A 199 2.26 -23.93 -1.89
N ALA A 200 2.47 -22.61 -1.88
CA ALA A 200 2.01 -21.71 -2.93
C ALA A 200 3.11 -21.42 -3.97
N ALA A 201 2.71 -21.18 -5.22
CA ALA A 201 3.59 -20.73 -6.29
C ALA A 201 3.22 -19.32 -6.78
N LEU A 202 4.18 -18.39 -6.74
CA LEU A 202 4.07 -17.08 -7.38
C LEU A 202 4.71 -17.11 -8.77
N THR A 203 3.93 -16.91 -9.82
CA THR A 203 4.45 -16.71 -11.18
C THR A 203 4.40 -15.24 -11.53
N ILE A 204 5.48 -14.67 -12.07
CA ILE A 204 5.51 -13.29 -12.54
C ILE A 204 5.85 -13.30 -14.03
N SER A 205 4.93 -12.78 -14.85
CA SER A 205 5.08 -12.78 -16.30
C SER A 205 6.14 -11.77 -16.75
N ALA A 206 6.81 -12.04 -17.86
CA ALA A 206 7.76 -11.11 -18.48
C ALA A 206 7.14 -9.71 -18.69
N GLY A 207 7.95 -8.66 -18.53
CA GLY A 207 7.53 -7.26 -18.64
C GLY A 207 6.73 -6.71 -17.46
N THR A 208 6.44 -7.52 -16.43
CA THR A 208 5.73 -7.05 -15.24
C THR A 208 6.57 -6.06 -14.45
N THR A 209 5.96 -4.93 -14.08
CA THR A 209 6.49 -4.02 -13.06
C THR A 209 5.73 -4.25 -11.76
N VAL A 210 6.44 -4.70 -10.73
CA VAL A 210 5.98 -4.80 -9.35
C VAL A 210 6.42 -3.54 -8.64
N ARG A 211 5.48 -2.81 -8.03
CA ARG A 211 5.80 -1.63 -7.23
C ARG A 211 5.62 -1.90 -5.76
N SER A 212 6.30 -1.15 -4.92
CA SER A 212 6.20 -1.26 -3.47
C SER A 212 6.14 0.11 -2.82
N TYR A 213 5.31 0.22 -1.78
CA TYR A 213 5.23 1.41 -0.94
C TYR A 213 6.52 1.57 -0.14
N ALA A 214 6.80 2.82 0.23
CA ALA A 214 7.82 3.13 1.22
C ALA A 214 7.34 2.70 2.62
N ASP A 215 8.29 2.56 3.54
CA ASP A 215 7.96 2.33 4.96
C ASP A 215 7.05 3.45 5.49
N ASN A 216 5.94 3.05 6.09
CA ASN A 216 4.98 3.95 6.72
C ASN A 216 5.44 4.45 8.11
N GLY A 217 6.63 4.06 8.55
CA GLY A 217 7.22 4.40 9.84
C GLY A 217 6.81 3.45 10.96
N ALA A 218 6.10 2.36 10.66
CA ALA A 218 5.79 1.31 11.62
C ALA A 218 6.96 0.32 11.84
N GLY A 219 8.10 0.53 11.16
CA GLY A 219 9.30 -0.29 11.30
C GLY A 219 9.22 -1.60 10.52
N LEU A 220 8.31 -1.70 9.56
CA LEU A 220 8.20 -2.81 8.61
C LEU A 220 8.10 -2.22 7.20
N ALA A 221 9.21 -2.25 6.47
CA ALA A 221 9.19 -1.83 5.08
C ALA A 221 8.48 -2.88 4.22
N PRO A 222 7.53 -2.47 3.35
CA PRO A 222 6.87 -3.38 2.42
C PRO A 222 7.89 -4.13 1.54
N ALA A 223 7.71 -5.44 1.40
CA ALA A 223 8.67 -6.34 0.76
C ALA A 223 7.96 -7.57 0.19
N LEU A 224 8.63 -8.31 -0.70
CA LEU A 224 8.15 -9.62 -1.15
C LEU A 224 9.04 -10.73 -0.55
N ILE A 225 8.43 -11.63 0.21
CA ILE A 225 9.12 -12.70 0.91
C ILE A 225 8.61 -14.06 0.42
N VAL A 226 9.48 -14.88 -0.13
CA VAL A 226 9.17 -16.26 -0.53
C VAL A 226 9.63 -17.20 0.58
N LEU A 227 8.69 -17.82 1.30
CA LEU A 227 9.00 -18.68 2.45
C LEU A 227 9.48 -20.07 2.01
N PRO A 228 10.18 -20.83 2.89
CA PRO A 228 10.60 -22.19 2.55
C PRO A 228 9.42 -23.10 2.17
N GLY A 229 9.58 -23.81 1.05
CA GLY A 229 8.54 -24.66 0.47
C GLY A 229 7.51 -23.91 -0.38
N ALA A 230 7.59 -22.59 -0.49
CA ALA A 230 6.97 -21.82 -1.56
C ALA A 230 7.88 -21.74 -2.78
N THR A 231 7.36 -21.30 -3.92
CA THR A 231 8.18 -21.07 -5.13
C THR A 231 7.86 -19.75 -5.81
N ILE A 232 8.88 -19.14 -6.43
CA ILE A 232 8.74 -17.99 -7.32
C ILE A 232 9.26 -18.32 -8.72
N SER A 233 8.47 -18.03 -9.74
CA SER A 233 8.84 -18.12 -11.15
C SER A 233 8.75 -16.73 -11.78
N ALA A 234 9.84 -15.97 -11.69
CA ALA A 234 9.99 -14.64 -12.30
C ALA A 234 10.94 -14.76 -13.49
N VAL A 235 10.39 -15.12 -14.65
CA VAL A 235 11.16 -15.38 -15.88
C VAL A 235 10.81 -14.33 -16.93
N GLY A 236 11.56 -13.23 -16.89
CA GLY A 236 11.52 -12.17 -17.89
C GLY A 236 12.35 -12.50 -19.14
N THR A 237 12.52 -11.49 -19.99
CA THR A 237 13.44 -11.56 -21.14
C THR A 237 14.27 -10.28 -21.24
N ALA A 238 15.28 -10.26 -22.12
CA ALA A 238 16.06 -9.05 -22.37
C ALA A 238 15.22 -7.88 -22.91
N SER A 239 14.16 -8.17 -23.70
CA SER A 239 13.23 -7.15 -24.20
C SER A 239 12.17 -6.76 -23.17
N ASP A 240 11.77 -7.72 -22.35
CA ASP A 240 10.67 -7.60 -21.40
C ASP A 240 11.11 -8.10 -20.01
N PRO A 241 12.06 -7.41 -19.36
CA PRO A 241 12.51 -7.77 -18.03
C PRO A 241 11.40 -7.54 -17.00
N ILE A 242 11.45 -8.29 -15.90
CA ILE A 242 10.61 -8.04 -14.72
C ILE A 242 11.30 -6.98 -13.87
N THR A 243 10.56 -6.01 -13.36
CA THR A 243 11.11 -4.94 -12.52
C THR A 243 10.36 -4.86 -11.20
N PHE A 244 11.09 -4.92 -10.10
CA PHE A 244 10.64 -4.53 -8.78
C PHE A 244 11.18 -3.14 -8.45
N THR A 245 10.31 -2.24 -7.99
CA THR A 245 10.67 -0.84 -7.77
C THR A 245 9.72 -0.14 -6.79
N THR A 246 9.96 1.14 -6.48
CA THR A 246 9.13 1.93 -5.57
C THR A 246 7.86 2.49 -6.26
N THR A 247 6.87 2.86 -5.44
CA THR A 247 5.75 3.73 -5.82
C THR A 247 6.03 5.21 -5.60
N LEU A 248 7.21 5.63 -5.19
CA LEU A 248 7.58 7.04 -5.19
C LEU A 248 7.77 7.54 -6.63
N ASP A 249 7.40 8.80 -6.89
CA ASP A 249 7.54 9.44 -8.20
C ASP A 249 9.01 9.59 -8.62
N ILE A 250 9.24 9.73 -9.93
CA ILE A 250 10.57 9.91 -10.54
C ILE A 250 11.36 11.08 -9.94
N VAL A 251 10.69 12.08 -9.38
CA VAL A 251 11.34 13.20 -8.68
C VAL A 251 12.15 12.75 -7.45
N HIS A 252 11.82 11.60 -6.87
CA HIS A 252 12.51 11.00 -5.73
C HIS A 252 13.64 10.05 -6.15
N HIS A 253 13.84 9.83 -7.45
CA HIS A 253 14.95 8.99 -7.89
C HIS A 253 16.24 9.83 -8.00
N PRO A 254 17.42 9.28 -7.64
CA PRO A 254 17.69 7.89 -7.30
C PRO A 254 17.85 7.64 -5.79
N ASP A 255 16.93 8.15 -4.95
CA ASP A 255 16.97 7.87 -3.52
C ASP A 255 16.92 6.34 -3.27
N ARG A 256 17.62 5.89 -2.22
CA ARG A 256 17.73 4.48 -1.84
C ARG A 256 16.87 4.22 -0.62
N GLY A 257 16.59 2.96 -0.32
CA GLY A 257 15.88 2.63 0.90
C GLY A 257 14.37 2.83 0.80
N LEU A 258 13.81 2.76 -0.41
CA LEU A 258 12.44 3.19 -0.70
C LEU A 258 11.42 2.05 -0.57
N TRP A 259 11.87 0.82 -0.32
CA TRP A 259 11.06 -0.37 -0.01
C TRP A 259 11.97 -1.55 0.37
N GLY A 260 11.42 -2.60 0.96
CA GLY A 260 12.20 -3.64 1.62
C GLY A 260 12.96 -4.62 0.74
N GLY A 261 12.60 -4.77 -0.55
CA GLY A 261 13.29 -5.68 -1.47
C GLY A 261 12.65 -7.06 -1.65
N LEU A 262 13.39 -7.95 -2.32
CA LEU A 262 12.98 -9.33 -2.64
C LEU A 262 13.77 -10.32 -1.80
N ILE A 263 13.08 -11.09 -0.96
CA ILE A 263 13.69 -12.07 -0.06
C ILE A 263 13.22 -13.46 -0.46
N VAL A 264 14.15 -14.37 -0.73
CA VAL A 264 13.87 -15.77 -1.05
C VAL A 264 14.50 -16.67 0.01
N MET A 265 13.66 -17.41 0.71
CA MET A 265 14.04 -18.30 1.80
C MET A 265 13.89 -19.76 1.37
N GLY A 266 14.99 -20.51 1.44
CA GLY A 266 15.06 -21.92 1.02
C GLY A 266 15.29 -22.90 2.16
N ASN A 267 15.43 -24.18 1.78
CA ASN A 267 15.65 -25.32 2.70
C ASN A 267 17.07 -25.91 2.61
N ALA A 268 18.01 -25.19 1.98
CA ALA A 268 19.39 -25.64 1.86
C ALA A 268 20.17 -25.48 3.17
N PRO A 269 21.29 -26.23 3.35
CA PRO A 269 22.10 -26.12 4.55
C PRO A 269 22.65 -24.72 4.77
N VAL A 270 22.57 -24.25 6.02
CA VAL A 270 23.14 -22.98 6.47
C VAL A 270 23.95 -23.19 7.74
N TYR A 271 24.82 -22.24 8.06
CA TYR A 271 25.67 -22.32 9.24
C TYR A 271 24.81 -22.34 10.52
N GLN A 272 25.11 -23.27 11.43
CA GLN A 272 24.43 -23.46 12.73
C GLN A 272 22.94 -23.88 12.68
N GLY A 273 22.43 -24.37 11.54
CA GLY A 273 21.03 -24.79 11.42
C GLY A 273 20.10 -23.62 11.11
N THR A 274 18.78 -23.80 11.22
CA THR A 274 17.79 -22.79 10.80
C THR A 274 17.98 -21.45 11.48
N GLN A 275 17.86 -20.35 10.74
CA GLN A 275 18.03 -18.96 11.20
C GLN A 275 16.84 -18.10 10.72
N GLU A 276 16.71 -16.88 11.23
CA GLU A 276 15.75 -15.87 10.74
C GLU A 276 16.48 -14.84 9.86
N VAL A 277 15.78 -14.32 8.84
CA VAL A 277 16.27 -13.15 8.11
C VAL A 277 15.95 -11.92 8.94
N GLU A 278 16.90 -11.00 8.99
CA GLU A 278 16.73 -9.69 9.59
C GLU A 278 15.43 -9.01 9.12
N GLY A 279 14.62 -8.52 10.06
CA GLY A 279 13.31 -7.89 9.77
C GLY A 279 12.15 -8.78 9.46
N ILE A 280 12.39 -10.08 9.27
CA ILE A 280 11.36 -11.05 8.93
C ILE A 280 11.01 -11.87 10.18
N THR A 281 10.15 -11.30 11.00
CA THR A 281 9.84 -11.82 12.33
C THR A 281 9.10 -13.17 12.25
N GLY A 282 9.60 -14.18 12.98
CA GLY A 282 8.90 -15.45 13.18
C GLY A 282 8.95 -16.41 11.99
N GLN A 283 9.80 -16.15 11.01
CA GLN A 283 10.02 -17.00 9.84
C GLN A 283 11.47 -17.47 9.81
N THR A 284 11.68 -18.77 9.65
CA THR A 284 13.03 -19.34 9.59
C THR A 284 13.35 -19.91 8.21
N TYR A 285 14.61 -19.81 7.80
CA TYR A 285 15.16 -20.43 6.58
C TYR A 285 16.21 -21.49 6.93
N GLY A 286 16.58 -22.26 5.93
CA GLY A 286 17.60 -23.30 6.02
C GLY A 286 17.05 -24.69 6.29
N GLY A 287 17.86 -25.70 6.05
CA GLY A 287 17.46 -27.09 6.19
C GLY A 287 18.59 -28.05 5.86
N ASN A 288 18.28 -29.18 5.23
CA ASN A 288 19.25 -30.21 4.86
C ASN A 288 19.26 -30.55 3.36
N ASP A 289 18.44 -29.89 2.54
CA ASP A 289 18.33 -30.18 1.11
C ASP A 289 19.14 -29.18 0.29
N ALA A 290 20.40 -29.52 0.04
CA ALA A 290 21.31 -28.70 -0.77
C ALA A 290 20.88 -28.57 -2.25
N THR A 291 19.86 -29.32 -2.70
CA THR A 291 19.40 -29.35 -4.09
C THR A 291 17.97 -28.86 -4.25
N GLU A 292 17.37 -28.35 -3.19
CA GLU A 292 16.03 -27.76 -3.27
C GLU A 292 16.00 -26.62 -4.30
N SER A 293 14.82 -26.40 -4.86
CA SER A 293 14.55 -25.27 -5.73
C SER A 293 13.44 -24.38 -5.16
N SER A 294 13.78 -23.13 -4.90
CA SER A 294 12.85 -22.04 -4.59
C SER A 294 12.27 -21.41 -5.87
N GLY A 295 12.65 -21.92 -7.05
CA GLY A 295 12.13 -21.52 -8.35
C GLY A 295 13.18 -20.87 -9.27
N SER A 296 12.81 -19.76 -9.92
CA SER A 296 13.62 -19.13 -10.96
C SER A 296 13.48 -17.61 -10.99
N LEU A 297 14.62 -16.92 -11.00
CA LEU A 297 14.78 -15.50 -11.26
C LEU A 297 15.62 -15.34 -12.54
N GLU A 298 15.00 -14.88 -13.63
CA GLU A 298 15.66 -14.62 -14.90
C GLU A 298 15.23 -13.27 -15.49
N TYR A 299 16.21 -12.42 -15.88
CA TYR A 299 15.92 -11.05 -16.37
C TYR A 299 15.07 -10.25 -15.38
N VAL A 300 15.50 -10.26 -14.12
CA VAL A 300 14.87 -9.57 -13.00
C VAL A 300 15.70 -8.35 -12.62
N ARG A 301 15.04 -7.21 -12.44
CA ARG A 301 15.66 -5.96 -11.97
C ARG A 301 15.02 -5.57 -10.66
N VAL A 302 15.81 -5.26 -9.64
CA VAL A 302 15.34 -4.79 -8.34
C VAL A 302 15.98 -3.44 -8.07
N TRP A 303 15.17 -2.40 -7.96
CA TRP A 303 15.65 -1.03 -7.87
C TRP A 303 15.14 -0.30 -6.63
N TYR A 304 15.97 0.58 -6.07
CA TYR A 304 15.64 1.46 -4.94
C TYR A 304 15.24 0.73 -3.66
N GLY A 305 15.65 -0.54 -3.55
CA GLY A 305 15.30 -1.40 -2.42
C GLY A 305 16.14 -1.12 -1.18
N GLY A 306 15.98 -2.04 -0.25
CA GLY A 306 16.57 -2.06 1.06
C GLY A 306 15.82 -1.18 2.06
N SER A 307 15.97 -1.48 3.35
CA SER A 307 15.44 -0.62 4.40
C SER A 307 16.13 -0.92 5.71
N VAL A 308 16.47 0.15 6.45
CA VAL A 308 16.88 0.03 7.85
C VAL A 308 15.64 -0.26 8.68
N ILE A 309 15.65 -1.38 9.37
CA ILE A 309 14.55 -1.90 10.18
C ILE A 309 14.95 -1.99 11.66
N GLY A 310 16.25 -1.89 11.96
CA GLY A 310 16.81 -1.77 13.30
C GLY A 310 18.25 -1.23 13.26
N GLU A 311 18.90 -1.14 14.43
CA GLU A 311 20.30 -0.70 14.50
C GLU A 311 21.24 -1.79 13.96
N ASN A 312 21.88 -1.54 12.81
CA ASN A 312 22.65 -2.54 12.04
C ASN A 312 21.79 -3.76 11.70
N ASN A 313 20.57 -3.49 11.24
CA ASN A 313 19.63 -4.52 10.83
C ASN A 313 18.87 -3.97 9.62
N GLU A 314 19.11 -4.60 8.48
CA GLU A 314 18.68 -4.11 7.17
C GLU A 314 18.07 -5.28 6.37
N ILE A 315 17.00 -5.00 5.64
CA ILE A 315 16.60 -5.85 4.51
C ILE A 315 17.17 -5.25 3.22
N ASN A 316 17.41 -6.10 2.22
CA ASN A 316 18.29 -5.81 1.08
C ASN A 316 17.63 -6.05 -0.28
N GLY A 317 18.38 -5.80 -1.37
CA GLY A 317 17.85 -5.85 -2.73
C GLY A 317 17.30 -7.22 -3.11
N ILE A 318 18.19 -8.18 -3.35
CA ILE A 318 17.84 -9.60 -3.48
C ILE A 318 18.54 -10.38 -2.37
N THR A 319 17.79 -10.78 -1.35
CA THR A 319 18.29 -11.65 -0.28
C THR A 319 17.99 -13.11 -0.62
N LEU A 320 19.02 -13.95 -0.62
CA LEU A 320 18.96 -15.40 -0.84
C LEU A 320 19.35 -16.13 0.44
N ALA A 321 18.35 -16.48 1.25
CA ALA A 321 18.57 -17.08 2.57
C ALA A 321 18.36 -18.61 2.53
N GLY A 322 19.44 -19.38 2.66
CA GLY A 322 19.37 -20.84 2.61
C GLY A 322 18.82 -21.40 1.31
N VAL A 323 19.06 -20.73 0.18
CA VAL A 323 18.54 -21.13 -1.14
C VAL A 323 19.41 -22.23 -1.75
N GLY A 324 18.77 -23.28 -2.28
CA GLY A 324 19.40 -24.47 -2.83
C GLY A 324 19.88 -24.34 -4.27
N SER A 325 20.78 -25.25 -4.64
CA SER A 325 21.41 -25.30 -5.97
C SER A 325 20.44 -25.66 -7.12
N GLY A 326 19.22 -26.12 -6.80
CA GLY A 326 18.15 -26.32 -7.77
C GLY A 326 17.45 -25.02 -8.19
N THR A 327 17.68 -23.91 -7.49
CA THR A 327 17.14 -22.59 -7.82
C THR A 327 17.95 -21.95 -8.95
N THR A 328 17.26 -21.37 -9.93
CA THR A 328 17.91 -20.64 -11.02
C THR A 328 17.93 -19.14 -10.73
N VAL A 329 19.12 -18.54 -10.65
CA VAL A 329 19.29 -17.09 -10.52
C VAL A 329 20.26 -16.61 -11.59
N ARG A 330 19.76 -15.91 -12.62
CA ARG A 330 20.60 -15.41 -13.71
C ARG A 330 20.06 -14.19 -14.43
N TYR A 331 20.95 -13.37 -14.98
CA TYR A 331 20.56 -12.11 -15.63
C TYR A 331 19.76 -11.22 -14.69
N CYS A 332 20.18 -11.14 -13.44
CA CYS A 332 19.55 -10.30 -12.43
C CYS A 332 20.38 -9.04 -12.22
N GLU A 333 19.69 -7.91 -12.02
CA GLU A 333 20.30 -6.63 -11.69
C GLU A 333 19.70 -6.09 -10.40
N VAL A 334 20.56 -5.55 -9.54
CA VAL A 334 20.15 -4.73 -8.40
C VAL A 334 20.77 -3.36 -8.55
N ALA A 335 19.97 -2.29 -8.42
CA ALA A 335 20.47 -0.92 -8.52
C ALA A 335 19.88 0.01 -7.47
N PHE A 336 20.69 0.94 -6.97
CA PHE A 336 20.26 1.94 -5.97
C PHE A 336 19.70 1.31 -4.69
N ASN A 337 20.22 0.14 -4.29
CA ASN A 337 19.86 -0.46 -3.01
C ASN A 337 20.51 0.32 -1.86
N LEU A 338 19.82 0.41 -0.72
CA LEU A 338 20.30 1.14 0.46
C LEU A 338 21.64 0.58 0.96
N ASP A 339 21.69 -0.74 1.09
CA ASP A 339 22.85 -1.50 1.54
C ASP A 339 23.20 -2.57 0.49
N ASP A 340 23.23 -3.87 0.82
CA ASP A 340 23.61 -4.95 -0.10
C ASP A 340 22.67 -5.07 -1.32
N GLY A 341 23.25 -5.23 -2.51
CA GLY A 341 22.51 -5.56 -3.71
C GLY A 341 22.07 -7.01 -3.72
N PHE A 342 23.01 -7.94 -3.55
CA PHE A 342 22.75 -9.38 -3.41
C PHE A 342 23.32 -9.90 -2.09
N GLU A 343 22.44 -10.29 -1.19
CA GLU A 343 22.82 -10.79 0.12
C GLU A 343 22.57 -12.30 0.21
N MET A 344 23.59 -13.07 0.59
CA MET A 344 23.47 -14.52 0.70
C MET A 344 23.65 -14.99 2.14
N PHE A 345 22.58 -15.50 2.74
CA PHE A 345 22.65 -16.17 4.03
C PHE A 345 22.77 -17.69 3.87
N GLY A 346 23.99 -18.14 3.55
CA GLY A 346 24.29 -19.56 3.35
C GLY A 346 23.55 -20.17 2.15
N GLY A 347 23.32 -21.49 2.18
CA GLY A 347 22.74 -22.23 1.05
C GLY A 347 23.77 -22.65 0.01
N THR A 348 23.28 -23.06 -1.16
CA THR A 348 24.07 -23.67 -2.25
C THR A 348 23.70 -23.14 -3.64
N VAL A 349 22.87 -22.10 -3.71
CA VAL A 349 22.45 -21.46 -4.96
C VAL A 349 23.64 -20.94 -5.77
N ASN A 350 23.55 -21.07 -7.10
CA ASN A 350 24.54 -20.52 -8.01
C ASN A 350 23.95 -19.30 -8.74
N LEU A 351 24.73 -18.23 -8.82
CA LEU A 351 24.34 -17.00 -9.51
C LEU A 351 25.15 -16.86 -10.81
N LYS A 352 24.50 -16.43 -11.89
CA LYS A 352 25.15 -16.27 -13.21
C LYS A 352 24.70 -15.00 -13.93
N TYR A 353 25.64 -14.17 -14.37
CA TYR A 353 25.33 -12.89 -15.04
C TYR A 353 24.55 -11.96 -14.11
N ILE A 354 25.21 -11.51 -13.05
CA ILE A 354 24.65 -10.58 -12.07
C ILE A 354 25.25 -9.19 -12.30
N SER A 355 24.42 -8.17 -12.18
CA SER A 355 24.79 -6.75 -12.23
C SER A 355 24.39 -6.08 -10.93
N VAL A 356 25.31 -5.32 -10.35
CA VAL A 356 25.08 -4.54 -9.13
C VAL A 356 25.55 -3.13 -9.40
N LEU A 357 24.67 -2.15 -9.19
CA LEU A 357 24.94 -0.75 -9.52
C LEU A 357 24.53 0.17 -8.36
N PHE A 358 25.45 1.01 -7.92
CA PHE A 358 25.13 2.11 -6.99
C PHE A 358 24.44 1.66 -5.70
N VAL A 359 24.90 0.55 -5.11
CA VAL A 359 24.44 0.04 -3.81
C VAL A 359 25.22 0.66 -2.64
N GLY A 360 24.81 0.39 -1.40
CA GLY A 360 25.49 0.87 -0.19
C GLY A 360 26.76 0.07 0.11
N ASP A 361 26.64 -1.24 0.02
CA ASP A 361 27.69 -2.25 0.22
C ASP A 361 27.46 -3.40 -0.80
N ASP A 362 28.53 -4.13 -1.16
CA ASP A 362 28.57 -5.40 -1.95
C ASP A 362 30.01 -5.82 -2.33
#